data_AF-A0A621CAY5-F1
#
_entry.id   AF-A0A621CAY5-F1
#
_cell.length_a   1.000
_cell.length_b   1.000
_cell.length_c   1.000
_cell.angle_alpha   90.00
_cell.angle_beta   90.00
_cell.angle_gamma   90.00
#
_symmetry.space_group_name_H-M   'P 1'
#
loop_
_entity.id
_entity.type
_entity.pdbx_description
1 polymer ?
#
loop_
_entity_poly.entity_id
_entity_poly.type
_entity_poly.pdbx_seq_one_letter_code
_entity_poly.pdbx_strand_id
1 'polypeptide(L)'
;ADVGAIAGKANEVGQGAYDAQVKNDEQDVILDKHEKRITKTEEDISGIKVKLLEIENDVNGLKIKVQDIDGKVSEIIVDYVSLSRTGTQTLASSLNVSGSYSVNGTKVVGARQTGWTAATGTANKGAFNADLTFAVSDTYTQSEIQAIANSLIAERRRTKALEDALRAHGLID
;
A
#
# COMPACT_ATOMS: atom_id res chain seq x y z
N ALA A 1 15.45 106.60 15.02
CA ALA A 1 14.39 105.58 14.85
C ALA A 1 14.98 104.28 14.28
N ASP A 2 15.81 104.37 13.23
CA ASP A 2 16.25 103.20 12.46
C ASP A 2 17.15 102.19 13.20
N VAL A 3 18.09 102.64 14.03
CA VAL A 3 19.01 101.73 14.75
C VAL A 3 18.26 100.81 15.73
N GLY A 4 17.22 101.33 16.39
CA GLY A 4 16.38 100.53 17.30
C GLY A 4 15.52 99.50 16.55
N ALA A 5 15.01 99.85 15.36
CA ALA A 5 14.28 98.92 14.50
C ALA A 5 15.19 97.83 13.93
N ILE A 6 16.43 98.16 13.56
CA ILE A 6 17.44 97.19 13.11
C ILE A 6 17.83 96.23 14.25
N ALA A 7 18.04 96.75 15.47
CA ALA A 7 18.34 95.92 16.64
C ALA A 7 17.18 94.98 16.99
N GLY A 8 15.94 95.47 16.95
CA GLY A 8 14.74 94.63 17.12
C GLY A 8 14.65 93.53 16.07
N LYS A 9 14.87 93.87 14.79
CA LYS A 9 14.87 92.89 13.70
C LYS A 9 15.98 91.86 13.82
N ALA A 10 17.19 92.28 14.21
CA ALA A 10 18.31 91.38 14.43
C ALA A 10 18.04 90.39 15.57
N ASN A 11 17.39 90.82 16.65
CA ASN A 11 17.00 89.96 17.76
C ASN A 11 15.92 88.95 17.34
N GLU A 12 14.90 89.36 16.57
CA GLU A 12 13.89 88.45 16.02
C GLU A 12 14.51 87.39 15.10
N VAL A 13 15.44 87.81 14.22
CA VAL A 13 16.15 86.89 13.32
C VAL A 13 17.06 85.95 14.10
N GLY A 14 17.72 86.42 15.15
CA GLY A 14 18.53 85.60 16.05
C GLY A 14 17.71 84.55 16.79
N GLN A 15 16.54 84.93 17.32
CA GLN A 15 15.61 83.98 17.97
C GLN A 15 15.08 82.96 16.97
N GLY A 16 14.65 83.39 15.77
CA GLY A 16 14.19 82.47 14.73
C GLY A 16 15.28 81.51 14.24
N ALA A 17 16.54 81.97 14.16
CA ALA A 17 17.68 81.13 13.83
C ALA A 17 17.99 80.10 14.93
N TYR A 18 17.89 80.50 16.20
CA TYR A 18 18.03 79.60 17.34
C TYR A 18 16.93 78.54 17.37
N ASP A 19 15.67 78.94 17.20
CA ASP A 19 14.54 78.01 17.17
C ASP A 19 14.66 77.00 16.01
N ALA A 20 15.15 77.45 14.85
CA ALA A 20 15.46 76.57 13.72
C ALA A 20 16.60 75.59 14.03
N GLN A 21 17.64 76.05 14.73
CA GLN A 21 18.76 75.18 15.16
C GLN A 21 18.29 74.11 16.14
N VAL A 22 17.51 74.49 17.16
CA VAL A 22 16.91 73.53 18.10
C VAL A 22 16.06 72.50 17.35
N LYS A 23 15.29 72.92 16.34
CA LYS A 23 14.50 72.00 15.52
C LYS A 23 15.37 71.04 14.71
N ASN A 24 16.51 71.51 14.18
CA ASN A 24 17.45 70.66 13.46
C ASN A 24 18.08 69.62 14.40
N ASP A 25 18.47 70.02 15.62
CA ASP A 25 19.02 69.10 16.63
C ASP A 25 18.01 68.00 17.01
N GLU A 26 16.73 68.35 17.14
CA GLU A 26 15.65 67.37 17.34
C GLU A 26 15.47 66.44 16.12
N GLN A 27 15.57 66.98 14.90
CA GLN A 27 15.49 66.19 13.67
C GLN A 27 16.64 65.18 13.58
N ASP A 28 17.86 65.58 13.94
CA ASP A 28 19.04 64.70 13.91
C ASP A 28 18.85 63.48 14.85
N VAL A 29 18.29 63.69 16.04
CA VAL A 29 17.97 62.58 16.97
C VAL A 29 16.90 61.65 16.40
N ILE A 30 15.88 62.20 15.73
CA ILE A 30 14.83 61.40 15.09
C ILE A 30 15.41 60.58 13.92
N LEU A 31 16.27 61.20 13.11
CA LEU A 31 16.93 60.55 11.98
C LEU A 31 17.85 59.41 12.44
N ASP A 32 18.66 59.63 13.48
CA ASP A 32 19.49 58.57 14.08
C ASP A 32 18.65 57.39 14.59
N LYS A 33 17.50 57.67 15.23
CA LYS A 33 16.56 56.62 15.68
C LYS A 33 15.94 55.88 14.51
N HIS A 34 15.59 56.57 13.43
CA HIS A 34 15.04 55.94 12.22
C HIS A 34 16.07 55.06 11.54
N GLU A 35 17.31 55.52 11.39
CA GLU A 35 18.41 54.74 10.81
C GLU A 35 18.58 53.42 11.54
N LYS A 36 18.67 53.44 12.88
CA LYS A 36 18.79 52.22 13.70
C LYS A 36 17.62 51.24 13.50
N ARG A 37 16.38 51.74 13.38
CA ARG A 37 15.20 50.90 13.14
C ARG A 37 15.21 50.33 11.72
N ILE A 38 15.64 51.11 10.73
CA ILE A 38 15.75 50.69 9.34
C ILE A 38 16.80 49.60 9.22
N THR A 39 18.01 49.82 9.72
CA THR A 39 19.09 48.81 9.72
C THR A 39 18.63 47.52 10.36
N LYS A 40 17.98 47.59 11.53
CA LYS A 40 17.49 46.38 12.20
C LYS A 40 16.41 45.65 11.38
N THR A 41 15.52 46.39 10.74
CA THR A 41 14.49 45.83 9.88
C THR A 41 15.10 45.15 8.65
N GLU A 42 16.15 45.73 8.05
CA GLU A 42 16.88 45.13 6.93
C GLU A 42 17.56 43.81 7.32
N GLU A 43 18.19 43.76 8.50
CA GLU A 43 18.77 42.52 9.05
C GLU A 43 17.69 41.43 9.23
N ASP A 44 16.57 41.78 9.85
CA ASP A 44 15.48 40.85 10.12
C ASP A 44 14.84 40.34 8.81
N ILE A 45 14.65 41.21 7.81
CA ILE A 45 14.18 40.84 6.47
C ILE A 45 15.17 39.88 5.79
N SER A 46 16.47 40.14 5.91
CA SER A 46 17.51 39.26 5.36
C SER A 46 17.47 37.88 6.01
N GLY A 47 17.29 37.81 7.33
CA GLY A 47 17.11 36.55 8.07
C GLY A 47 15.84 35.79 7.68
N ILE A 48 14.72 36.49 7.49
CA ILE A 48 13.46 35.89 7.01
C ILE A 48 13.64 35.30 5.60
N LYS A 49 14.36 36.00 4.72
CA LYS A 49 14.62 35.55 3.35
C LYS A 49 15.38 34.21 3.32
N VAL A 50 16.39 34.04 4.17
CA VAL A 50 17.14 32.77 4.28
C VAL A 50 16.22 31.63 4.73
N LYS A 51 15.44 31.84 5.80
CA LYS A 51 14.49 30.84 6.29
C LYS A 51 13.44 30.45 5.25
N LEU A 52 12.98 31.42 4.45
CA LEU A 52 12.04 31.15 3.37
C LEU A 52 12.65 30.22 2.31
N LEU A 53 13.91 30.46 1.91
CA LEU A 53 14.62 29.59 0.96
C LEU A 53 14.82 28.17 1.50
N GLU A 54 15.14 28.03 2.79
CA GLU A 54 15.25 26.73 3.45
C GLU A 54 13.91 26.00 3.45
N ILE A 55 12.82 26.69 3.80
CA ILE A 55 11.47 26.13 3.78
C ILE A 55 11.06 25.72 2.36
N GLU A 56 11.35 26.54 1.35
CA GLU A 56 11.06 26.21 -0.06
C GLU A 56 11.81 24.93 -0.50
N ASN A 57 13.05 24.75 -0.08
CA ASN A 57 13.82 23.54 -0.34
C ASN A 57 13.21 22.32 0.35
N ASP A 58 12.90 22.43 1.65
CA ASP A 58 12.27 21.36 2.42
C ASP A 58 10.92 20.94 1.83
N VAL A 59 10.07 21.91 1.45
CA VAL A 59 8.77 21.67 0.80
C VAL A 59 8.96 20.95 -0.54
N ASN A 60 9.94 21.34 -1.35
CA ASN A 60 10.26 20.65 -2.60
C ASN A 60 10.71 19.20 -2.35
N GLY A 61 11.54 18.97 -1.33
CA GLY A 61 11.94 17.63 -0.93
C GLY A 61 10.77 16.76 -0.47
N LEU A 62 9.84 17.33 0.31
CA LEU A 62 8.62 16.64 0.73
C LEU A 62 7.71 16.31 -0.46
N LYS A 63 7.58 17.20 -1.44
CA LYS A 63 6.79 16.97 -2.65
C LYS A 63 7.27 15.74 -3.43
N ILE A 64 8.57 15.59 -3.60
CA ILE A 64 9.17 14.43 -4.27
C ILE A 64 8.86 13.13 -3.50
N LYS A 65 9.02 13.15 -2.16
CA LYS A 65 8.71 11.98 -1.31
C LYS A 65 7.24 11.58 -1.41
N VAL A 66 6.32 12.55 -1.45
CA VAL A 66 4.88 12.28 -1.61
C VAL A 66 4.59 11.65 -2.98
N GLN A 67 5.22 12.13 -4.05
CA GLN A 67 5.07 11.54 -5.38
C GLN A 67 5.59 10.10 -5.45
N ASP A 68 6.72 9.80 -4.80
CA ASP A 68 7.26 8.43 -4.71
C ASP A 68 6.32 7.49 -3.92
N ILE A 69 5.76 7.97 -2.80
CA ILE A 69 4.78 7.21 -2.01
C ILE A 69 3.52 6.94 -2.83
N ASP A 70 3.02 7.93 -3.56
CA ASP A 70 1.83 7.79 -4.40
C ASP A 70 2.01 6.72 -5.51
N GLY A 71 3.20 6.70 -6.12
CA GLY A 71 3.59 5.66 -7.07
C GLY A 71 3.60 4.26 -6.43
N LYS A 72 4.26 4.11 -5.28
CA LYS A 72 4.31 2.82 -4.54
C LYS A 72 2.93 2.34 -4.09
N VAL A 73 2.07 3.25 -3.64
CA VAL A 73 0.68 2.92 -3.26
C VAL A 73 -0.10 2.45 -4.49
N SER A 74 0.08 3.11 -5.63
CA SER A 74 -0.56 2.72 -6.88
C SER A 74 -0.15 1.32 -7.33
N GLU A 75 1.13 0.97 -7.21
CA GLU A 75 1.63 -0.38 -7.49
C GLU A 75 1.02 -1.44 -6.56
N ILE A 76 0.92 -1.17 -5.25
CA ILE A 76 0.30 -2.09 -4.29
C ILE A 76 -1.17 -2.31 -4.60
N ILE A 77 -1.92 -1.24 -4.93
CA ILE A 77 -3.38 -1.30 -5.15
C ILE A 77 -3.75 -2.21 -6.33
N VAL A 78 -2.89 -2.32 -7.35
CA VAL A 78 -3.19 -3.15 -8.52
C VAL A 78 -2.76 -4.61 -8.37
N ASP A 79 -1.79 -4.91 -7.50
CA ASP A 79 -1.22 -6.26 -7.36
C ASP A 79 -1.76 -7.05 -6.15
N TYR A 80 -2.29 -6.37 -5.12
CA TYR A 80 -2.74 -7.06 -3.91
C TYR A 80 -4.02 -7.90 -4.10
N VAL A 81 -4.12 -8.99 -3.32
CA VAL A 81 -5.35 -9.78 -3.15
C VAL A 81 -6.18 -9.21 -1.99
N SER A 82 -7.39 -8.76 -2.29
CA SER A 82 -8.30 -8.15 -1.32
C SER A 82 -9.12 -9.19 -0.56
N LEU A 83 -9.32 -8.97 0.74
CA LEU A 83 -10.16 -9.81 1.60
C LEU A 83 -11.66 -9.50 1.51
N SER A 84 -12.03 -8.31 1.03
CA SER A 84 -13.43 -7.87 0.91
C SER A 84 -13.97 -7.93 -0.52
N ARG A 85 -13.09 -8.14 -1.52
CA ARG A 85 -13.49 -8.26 -2.92
C ARG A 85 -14.24 -9.57 -3.14
N THR A 86 -15.42 -9.47 -3.76
CA THR A 86 -16.30 -10.61 -4.04
C THR A 86 -16.08 -11.24 -5.41
N GLY A 87 -15.46 -10.52 -6.33
CA GLY A 87 -15.06 -11.04 -7.64
C GLY A 87 -13.85 -11.98 -7.55
N THR A 88 -13.74 -12.90 -8.50
CA THR A 88 -12.59 -13.82 -8.62
C THR A 88 -11.27 -13.05 -8.70
N GLN A 89 -10.27 -13.51 -7.95
CA GLN A 89 -8.90 -12.99 -7.97
C GLN A 89 -7.97 -14.09 -8.45
N THR A 90 -7.03 -13.74 -9.32
CA THR A 90 -6.12 -14.70 -9.97
C THR A 90 -4.71 -14.48 -9.49
N LEU A 91 -4.04 -15.57 -9.13
CA LEU A 91 -2.60 -15.59 -8.84
C LEU A 91 -1.86 -16.20 -10.03
N ALA A 92 -0.76 -15.57 -10.45
CA ALA A 92 0.14 -16.14 -11.45
C ALA A 92 1.13 -17.15 -10.87
N SER A 93 1.15 -17.31 -9.54
CA SER A 93 2.06 -18.17 -8.78
C SER A 93 1.32 -19.31 -8.08
N SER A 94 2.07 -20.31 -7.62
CA SER A 94 1.55 -21.33 -6.70
C SER A 94 1.26 -20.75 -5.32
N LEU A 95 0.28 -21.32 -4.61
CA LEU A 95 -0.12 -20.91 -3.27
C LEU A 95 0.26 -21.97 -2.23
N ASN A 96 0.78 -21.52 -1.10
CA ASN A 96 1.01 -22.35 0.09
C ASN A 96 0.36 -21.67 1.29
N VAL A 97 -0.17 -22.46 2.22
CA VAL A 97 -0.86 -22.00 3.42
C VAL A 97 -0.42 -22.81 4.63
N SER A 98 -0.44 -22.19 5.80
CA SER A 98 -0.34 -22.91 7.07
C SER A 98 -1.68 -23.58 7.40
N GLY A 99 -1.66 -24.85 7.82
CA GLY A 99 -2.84 -25.53 8.36
C GLY A 99 -3.76 -26.15 7.31
N SER A 100 -4.66 -25.37 6.69
CA SER A 100 -5.67 -25.88 5.76
C SER A 100 -6.28 -24.82 4.85
N TYR A 101 -6.80 -25.27 3.70
CA TYR A 101 -7.71 -24.49 2.87
C TYR A 101 -9.15 -24.65 3.36
N SER A 102 -9.91 -23.55 3.37
CA SER A 102 -11.32 -23.51 3.77
C SER A 102 -12.14 -22.69 2.77
N VAL A 103 -13.41 -23.05 2.62
CA VAL A 103 -14.40 -22.32 1.83
C VAL A 103 -15.60 -22.02 2.74
N ASN A 104 -15.99 -20.75 2.85
CA ASN A 104 -17.09 -20.31 3.72
C ASN A 104 -16.97 -20.83 5.17
N GLY A 105 -15.75 -20.79 5.72
CA GLY A 105 -15.45 -21.27 7.07
C GLY A 105 -15.38 -22.80 7.23
N THR A 106 -15.71 -23.58 6.20
CA THR A 106 -15.62 -25.05 6.21
C THR A 106 -14.29 -25.50 5.64
N LYS A 107 -13.56 -26.35 6.38
CA LYS A 107 -12.29 -26.94 5.92
C LYS A 107 -12.53 -27.84 4.70
N VAL A 108 -11.75 -27.64 3.63
CA VAL A 108 -11.85 -28.42 2.38
C VAL A 108 -10.59 -29.23 2.06
N VAL A 109 -9.39 -28.72 2.35
CA VAL A 109 -8.12 -29.43 2.11
C VAL A 109 -7.20 -29.24 3.31
N GLY A 110 -6.65 -30.34 3.84
CA GLY A 110 -5.65 -30.33 4.90
C GLY A 110 -4.26 -30.76 4.41
N ALA A 111 -3.41 -31.17 5.34
CA ALA A 111 -2.14 -31.81 5.00
C ALA A 111 -2.36 -33.10 4.18
N ARG A 112 -1.39 -33.39 3.29
CA ARG A 112 -1.32 -34.67 2.57
C ARG A 112 -1.39 -35.83 3.57
N GLN A 113 -2.27 -36.79 3.32
CA GLN A 113 -2.34 -38.00 4.13
C GLN A 113 -1.17 -38.91 3.79
N THR A 114 -0.50 -39.45 4.80
CA THR A 114 0.71 -40.28 4.63
C THR A 114 0.46 -41.73 5.05
N GLY A 115 1.31 -42.66 4.58
CA GLY A 115 1.23 -44.09 4.88
C GLY A 115 0.47 -44.95 3.86
N TRP A 116 0.12 -44.40 2.69
CA TRP A 116 -0.57 -45.15 1.65
C TRP A 116 0.41 -45.99 0.83
N THR A 117 0.04 -47.26 0.60
CA THR A 117 0.75 -48.11 -0.37
C THR A 117 0.09 -47.96 -1.74
N ALA A 118 0.84 -47.54 -2.75
CA ALA A 118 0.33 -47.30 -4.09
C ALA A 118 -0.23 -48.58 -4.73
N ALA A 119 -1.48 -48.56 -5.19
CA ALA A 119 -2.04 -49.70 -5.91
C ALA A 119 -1.33 -49.93 -7.25
N THR A 120 -1.07 -51.20 -7.59
CA THR A 120 -0.52 -51.62 -8.89
C THR A 120 -1.62 -52.09 -9.85
N GLY A 121 -1.32 -52.12 -11.15
CA GLY A 121 -2.21 -52.66 -12.18
C GLY A 121 -2.81 -51.59 -13.10
N THR A 122 -3.78 -51.98 -13.93
CA THR A 122 -4.39 -51.09 -14.94
C THR A 122 -5.54 -50.29 -14.35
N ALA A 123 -5.51 -48.97 -14.48
CA ALA A 123 -6.64 -48.10 -14.09
C ALA A 123 -7.78 -48.14 -15.14
N ASN A 124 -9.03 -48.16 -14.69
CA ASN A 124 -10.20 -48.04 -15.56
C ASN A 124 -10.84 -46.65 -15.44
N LYS A 125 -10.61 -45.81 -16.46
CA LYS A 125 -11.25 -44.49 -16.60
C LYS A 125 -12.44 -44.49 -17.57
N GLY A 126 -12.74 -45.63 -18.19
CA GLY A 126 -13.80 -45.79 -19.17
C GLY A 126 -15.18 -46.01 -18.55
N ALA A 127 -16.07 -46.68 -19.30
CA ALA A 127 -17.45 -46.93 -18.90
C ALA A 127 -17.54 -47.70 -17.56
N PHE A 128 -18.55 -47.34 -16.78
CA PHE A 128 -18.84 -47.94 -15.48
C PHE A 128 -20.36 -47.92 -15.28
N ASN A 129 -20.96 -49.07 -14.96
CA ASN A 129 -22.38 -49.18 -14.63
C ASN A 129 -22.53 -49.57 -13.16
N ALA A 130 -22.80 -48.59 -12.31
CA ALA A 130 -23.00 -48.79 -10.88
C ALA A 130 -24.27 -49.60 -10.57
N ASP A 131 -25.25 -49.57 -11.48
CA ASP A 131 -26.57 -50.19 -11.32
C ASP A 131 -26.65 -51.58 -11.98
N LEU A 132 -25.51 -52.12 -12.45
CA LEU A 132 -25.48 -53.46 -13.05
C LEU A 132 -25.88 -54.51 -12.02
N THR A 133 -26.94 -55.25 -12.30
CA THR A 133 -27.37 -56.40 -11.51
C THR A 133 -26.79 -57.69 -12.09
N PHE A 134 -26.63 -58.68 -11.22
CA PHE A 134 -26.16 -60.02 -11.59
C PHE A 134 -27.27 -61.02 -11.31
N ALA A 135 -27.59 -61.85 -12.30
CA ALA A 135 -28.44 -63.01 -12.10
C ALA A 135 -27.73 -64.02 -11.19
N VAL A 136 -28.49 -64.66 -10.31
CA VAL A 136 -28.01 -65.74 -9.44
C VAL A 136 -29.08 -66.83 -9.46
N SER A 137 -28.74 -67.96 -10.09
CA SER A 137 -29.63 -69.11 -10.22
C SER A 137 -29.48 -70.12 -9.06
N ASP A 138 -30.48 -70.98 -8.86
CA ASP A 138 -30.48 -72.00 -7.78
C ASP A 138 -29.40 -73.09 -7.95
N THR A 139 -28.89 -73.27 -9.16
CA THR A 139 -27.79 -74.20 -9.48
C THR A 139 -26.58 -73.43 -10.00
N TYR A 140 -25.39 -74.04 -9.90
CA TYR A 140 -24.16 -73.39 -10.35
C TYR A 140 -24.21 -73.03 -11.83
N THR A 141 -24.09 -71.74 -12.12
CA THR A 141 -23.98 -71.21 -13.48
C THR A 141 -22.64 -70.49 -13.65
N GLN A 142 -21.75 -71.06 -14.46
CA GLN A 142 -20.40 -70.51 -14.66
C GLN A 142 -20.41 -69.07 -15.21
N SER A 143 -21.33 -68.75 -16.13
CA SER A 143 -21.41 -67.42 -16.74
C SER A 143 -21.85 -66.33 -15.75
N GLU A 144 -22.71 -66.66 -14.78
CA GLU A 144 -23.11 -65.74 -13.71
C GLU A 144 -21.91 -65.39 -12.82
N ILE A 145 -21.13 -66.40 -12.42
CA ILE A 145 -19.90 -66.19 -11.63
C ILE A 145 -18.85 -65.41 -12.42
N GLN A 146 -18.69 -65.70 -13.72
CA GLN A 146 -17.73 -64.97 -14.56
C GLN A 146 -18.12 -63.50 -14.74
N ALA A 147 -19.42 -63.20 -14.86
CA ALA A 147 -19.91 -61.83 -14.92
C ALA A 147 -19.59 -61.05 -13.64
N ILE A 148 -19.81 -61.67 -12.47
CA ILE A 148 -19.46 -61.07 -11.17
C ILE A 148 -17.94 -60.86 -11.06
N ALA A 149 -17.13 -61.85 -11.43
CA ALA A 149 -15.67 -61.76 -11.37
C ALA A 149 -15.12 -60.66 -12.30
N ASN A 150 -15.65 -60.56 -13.52
CA ASN A 150 -15.27 -59.51 -14.48
C ASN A 150 -15.63 -58.12 -13.95
N SER A 151 -16.82 -57.98 -13.35
CA SER A 151 -17.25 -56.71 -12.75
C SER A 151 -16.43 -56.34 -11.51
N LEU A 152 -16.04 -57.31 -10.68
CA LEU A 152 -15.12 -57.06 -9.55
C LEU A 152 -13.75 -56.59 -10.02
N ILE A 153 -13.22 -57.16 -11.11
CA ILE A 153 -11.97 -56.68 -11.73
C ILE A 153 -12.16 -55.23 -12.22
N ALA A 154 -13.26 -54.95 -12.92
CA ALA A 154 -13.55 -53.60 -13.40
C ALA A 154 -13.66 -52.57 -12.26
N GLU A 155 -14.31 -52.94 -11.15
CA GLU A 155 -14.45 -52.11 -9.96
C GLU A 155 -13.09 -51.81 -9.32
N ARG A 156 -12.25 -52.84 -9.07
CA ARG A 156 -10.90 -52.65 -8.51
C ARG A 156 -10.04 -51.72 -9.38
N ARG A 157 -10.17 -51.83 -10.71
CA ARG A 157 -9.50 -50.92 -11.64
C ARG A 157 -10.05 -49.49 -11.58
N ARG A 158 -11.34 -49.31 -11.27
CA ARG A 158 -11.95 -47.98 -11.03
C ARG A 158 -11.48 -47.39 -9.71
N THR A 159 -11.46 -48.16 -8.62
CA THR A 159 -10.90 -47.74 -7.33
C THR A 159 -9.45 -47.28 -7.48
N LYS A 160 -8.62 -48.05 -8.21
CA LYS A 160 -7.25 -47.64 -8.53
C LYS A 160 -7.21 -46.30 -9.29
N ALA A 161 -8.09 -46.10 -10.28
CA ALA A 161 -8.11 -44.84 -11.03
C ALA A 161 -8.42 -43.62 -10.14
N LEU A 162 -9.27 -43.80 -9.12
CA LEU A 162 -9.58 -42.77 -8.13
C LEU A 162 -8.37 -42.51 -7.22
N GLU A 163 -7.69 -43.56 -6.74
CA GLU A 163 -6.44 -43.43 -5.97
C GLU A 163 -5.36 -42.68 -6.76
N ASP A 164 -5.13 -43.07 -8.02
CA ASP A 164 -4.15 -42.43 -8.90
C ASP A 164 -4.42 -40.93 -9.05
N ALA A 165 -5.70 -40.52 -9.14
CA ALA A 165 -6.08 -39.11 -9.19
C ALA A 165 -5.78 -38.36 -7.89
N LEU A 166 -6.14 -38.94 -6.72
CA LEU A 166 -5.85 -38.34 -5.41
C LEU A 166 -4.35 -38.16 -5.17
N ARG A 167 -3.56 -39.17 -5.56
CA ARG A 167 -2.10 -39.17 -5.48
C ARG A 167 -1.48 -38.14 -6.41
N ALA A 168 -1.95 -38.02 -7.65
CA ALA A 168 -1.49 -37.03 -8.61
C ALA A 168 -1.76 -35.58 -8.15
N HIS A 169 -2.90 -35.34 -7.49
CA HIS A 169 -3.17 -34.06 -6.83
C HIS A 169 -2.35 -33.84 -5.54
N GLY A 170 -1.73 -34.89 -5.00
CA GLY A 170 -0.95 -34.83 -3.76
C GLY A 170 -1.79 -34.80 -2.49
N LEU A 171 -3.04 -35.27 -2.53
CA LEU A 171 -3.91 -35.37 -1.36
C LEU A 171 -3.54 -36.57 -0.47
N ILE A 172 -2.95 -37.61 -1.07
CA ILE A 172 -2.37 -38.79 -0.40
C ILE A 172 -0.92 -38.98 -0.90
N ASP A 173 -0.07 -39.64 -0.11
CA ASP A 173 1.31 -39.99 -0.46
C ASP A 173 1.41 -41.24 -1.31
#